data_AF-A0A7X8DU15-F1
#
_entry.id   AF-A0A7X8DU15-F1
#
_cell.length_a   1.000
_cell.length_b   1.000
_cell.length_c   1.000
_cell.angle_alpha   90.00
_cell.angle_beta   90.00
_cell.angle_gamma   90.00
#
_symmetry.space_group_name_H-M   'P 1'
#
loop_
_entity.id
_entity.type
_entity.pdbx_description
1 polymer ?
#
loop_
_entity_poly.entity_id
_entity_poly.type
_entity_poly.pdbx_seq_one_letter_code
_entity_poly.pdbx_strand_id
1 'polypeptide(L)'
;DNFGLMVDSSHIPMLRESLEESLIPIKDYIKHAHMGNTVIKDPTLPAYGDNHPRFGFPNSENDVEELAAYLRMLMKIGYLNEKNRPIVSFEVKPFANEDSEIVIANAKRTLNLAWELV
;
A
#
# COMPACT_ATOMS: atom_id res chain seq x y z
N ASP A 1 15.40 -7.08 -19.58
CA ASP A 1 16.21 -6.71 -18.41
C ASP A 1 16.02 -5.27 -17.92
N ASN A 2 15.56 -4.33 -18.76
CA ASN A 2 15.29 -2.92 -18.37
C ASN A 2 13.81 -2.62 -18.09
N PHE A 3 12.99 -3.63 -17.87
CA PHE A 3 11.56 -3.51 -17.61
C PHE A 3 11.21 -4.16 -16.28
N GLY A 4 10.24 -3.61 -15.58
CA GLY A 4 9.71 -4.15 -14.35
C GLY A 4 8.44 -3.44 -13.93
N LEU A 5 7.77 -4.00 -12.93
CA LEU A 5 6.51 -3.52 -12.41
C LEU A 5 6.70 -2.80 -11.09
N MET A 6 5.91 -1.75 -10.90
CA MET A 6 5.69 -1.12 -9.61
C MET A 6 4.31 -1.55 -9.15
N VAL A 7 4.24 -2.13 -7.96
CA VAL A 7 2.99 -2.55 -7.34
C VAL A 7 2.62 -1.55 -6.25
N ASP A 8 1.33 -1.26 -6.07
CA ASP A 8 0.84 -0.43 -4.96
C ASP A 8 -0.28 -1.18 -4.22
N SER A 9 -0.21 -1.20 -2.89
CA SER A 9 -1.25 -1.79 -2.04
C SER A 9 -2.63 -1.15 -2.21
N SER A 10 -2.74 0.10 -2.66
CA SER A 10 -4.02 0.78 -2.91
C SER A 10 -4.74 0.23 -4.14
N HIS A 11 -4.02 -0.21 -5.17
CA HIS A 11 -4.60 -0.65 -6.45
C HIS A 11 -5.18 -2.07 -6.37
N ILE A 12 -4.64 -2.91 -5.48
CA ILE A 12 -5.08 -4.30 -5.28
C ILE A 12 -6.60 -4.39 -4.98
N PRO A 13 -7.16 -3.67 -3.98
CA PRO A 13 -8.61 -3.68 -3.74
C PRO A 13 -9.39 -3.03 -4.89
N MET A 14 -8.81 -2.09 -5.65
CA MET A 14 -9.48 -1.51 -6.83
C MET A 14 -9.66 -2.53 -7.96
N LEU A 15 -8.70 -3.44 -8.11
CA LEU A 15 -8.75 -4.56 -9.05
C LEU A 15 -9.62 -5.72 -8.53
N ARG A 16 -10.06 -5.65 -7.26
CA ARG A 16 -10.82 -6.70 -6.56
C ARG A 16 -10.03 -8.02 -6.45
N GLU A 17 -8.73 -7.89 -6.24
CA GLU A 17 -7.80 -9.00 -6.09
C GLU A 17 -7.42 -9.18 -4.62
N SER A 18 -7.08 -10.41 -4.24
CA SER A 18 -6.29 -10.67 -3.03
C SER A 18 -4.81 -10.33 -3.25
N LEU A 19 -4.05 -10.23 -2.15
CA LEU A 19 -2.59 -10.05 -2.21
C LEU A 19 -1.91 -11.18 -2.99
N GLU A 20 -2.35 -12.43 -2.80
CA GLU A 20 -1.85 -13.59 -3.54
C GLU A 20 -2.12 -13.49 -5.03
N GLU A 21 -3.36 -13.19 -5.42
CA GLU A 21 -3.77 -13.06 -6.83
C GLU A 21 -3.02 -11.93 -7.52
N SER A 22 -2.80 -10.82 -6.84
CA SER A 22 -2.13 -9.65 -7.43
C SER A 22 -0.61 -9.82 -7.51
N LEU A 23 0.04 -10.34 -6.47
CA LEU A 23 1.50 -10.27 -6.34
C LEU A 23 2.24 -11.54 -6.80
N ILE A 24 1.68 -12.73 -6.59
CA ILE A 24 2.37 -13.99 -6.92
C ILE A 24 2.64 -14.12 -8.43
N PRO A 25 1.70 -13.83 -9.33
CA PRO A 25 1.92 -14.00 -10.78
C PRO A 25 3.04 -13.13 -11.34
N ILE A 26 3.33 -12.01 -10.67
CA ILE A 26 4.26 -10.99 -11.17
C ILE A 26 5.53 -10.85 -10.33
N LYS A 27 5.71 -11.66 -9.28
CA LYS A 27 6.78 -11.51 -8.27
C LYS A 27 8.19 -11.34 -8.85
N ASP A 28 8.50 -12.02 -9.95
CA ASP A 28 9.84 -12.00 -10.57
C ASP A 28 10.09 -10.72 -11.38
N TYR A 29 9.05 -9.93 -11.63
CA TYR A 29 9.08 -8.67 -12.38
C TYR A 29 8.92 -7.43 -11.50
N ILE A 30 8.60 -7.58 -10.21
CA ILE A 30 8.45 -6.44 -9.30
C ILE A 30 9.81 -5.79 -9.06
N LYS A 31 9.88 -4.47 -9.31
CA LYS A 31 11.07 -3.65 -9.06
C LYS A 31 10.85 -2.70 -7.90
N HIS A 32 9.70 -2.05 -7.83
CA HIS A 32 9.31 -1.14 -6.74
C HIS A 32 7.98 -1.58 -6.12
N ALA A 33 7.80 -1.29 -4.83
CA ALA A 33 6.53 -1.45 -4.15
C ALA A 33 6.12 -0.16 -3.45
N HIS A 34 4.85 0.19 -3.53
CA HIS A 34 4.24 1.32 -2.86
C HIS A 34 3.25 0.86 -1.79
N MET A 35 3.19 1.65 -0.72
CA MET A 35 2.24 1.54 0.37
C MET A 35 1.29 2.73 0.26
N GLY A 36 0.08 2.48 -0.25
CA GLY A 36 -0.97 3.45 -0.41
C GLY A 36 -2.31 2.96 0.13
N ASN A 37 -3.32 3.83 0.04
CA ASN A 37 -4.68 3.55 0.48
C ASN A 37 -5.70 4.00 -0.58
N THR A 38 -6.93 3.51 -0.48
CA THR A 38 -8.03 3.87 -1.40
C THR A 38 -9.38 3.81 -0.70
N VAL A 39 -10.37 4.50 -1.24
CA VAL A 39 -11.78 4.27 -0.95
C VAL A 39 -12.41 3.73 -2.23
N ILE A 40 -12.84 2.46 -2.25
CA ILE A 40 -13.35 1.87 -3.50
C ILE A 40 -14.70 1.16 -3.36
N LYS A 41 -15.18 0.96 -2.14
CA LYS A 41 -16.45 0.28 -1.89
C LYS A 41 -17.67 0.94 -2.55
N ASP A 42 -17.73 2.28 -2.60
CA ASP A 42 -18.90 3.01 -3.11
C ASP A 42 -18.47 4.34 -3.79
N PRO A 43 -18.86 4.59 -5.06
CA PRO A 43 -18.51 5.80 -5.81
C PRO A 43 -19.06 7.10 -5.26
N THR A 44 -20.01 7.05 -4.33
CA THR A 44 -20.58 8.23 -3.67
C THR A 44 -19.77 8.69 -2.46
N LEU A 45 -18.81 7.88 -1.99
CA LEU A 45 -18.02 8.19 -0.80
C LEU A 45 -16.93 9.24 -1.10
N PRO A 46 -16.60 10.10 -0.12
CA PRO A 46 -15.44 11.00 -0.21
C PRO A 46 -14.15 10.22 -0.51
N ALA A 47 -13.30 10.83 -1.34
CA ALA A 47 -12.02 10.25 -1.79
C ALA A 47 -12.14 8.96 -2.61
N TYR A 48 -13.32 8.63 -3.16
CA TYR A 48 -13.49 7.44 -3.99
C TYR A 48 -12.51 7.37 -5.17
N GLY A 49 -11.92 6.20 -5.38
CA GLY A 49 -10.98 5.91 -6.46
C GLY A 49 -9.52 6.16 -6.07
N ASP A 50 -8.70 6.44 -7.07
CA ASP A 50 -7.23 6.55 -6.98
C ASP A 50 -6.75 7.88 -6.37
N ASN A 51 -7.23 8.19 -5.15
CA ASN A 51 -6.94 9.45 -4.47
C ASN A 51 -5.84 9.35 -3.41
N HIS A 52 -5.45 8.13 -3.01
CA HIS A 52 -4.39 7.89 -2.04
C HIS A 52 -4.53 8.68 -0.72
N PRO A 53 -5.69 8.64 -0.03
CA PRO A 53 -5.80 9.30 1.27
C PRO A 53 -4.83 8.66 2.29
N ARG A 54 -4.63 9.31 3.44
CA ARG A 54 -3.89 8.71 4.56
C ARG A 54 -4.45 7.32 4.95
N PHE A 55 -3.65 6.51 5.65
CA PHE A 55 -4.11 5.22 6.18
C PHE A 55 -5.20 5.41 7.24
N GLY A 56 -6.14 4.47 7.30
CA GLY A 56 -7.30 4.54 8.19
C GLY A 56 -8.23 5.73 7.89
N PHE A 57 -8.31 6.16 6.63
CA PHE A 57 -9.27 7.18 6.21
C PHE A 57 -10.70 6.61 6.29
N PRO A 58 -11.75 7.39 6.59
CA PRO A 58 -13.10 6.86 6.70
C PRO A 58 -13.52 6.06 5.45
N ASN A 59 -13.90 4.79 5.66
CA ASN A 59 -14.29 3.84 4.61
C ASN A 59 -13.18 3.45 3.62
N SER A 60 -11.91 3.70 3.95
CA SER A 60 -10.79 3.27 3.12
C SER A 60 -10.43 1.81 3.34
N GLU A 61 -9.74 1.21 2.37
CA GLU A 61 -9.46 -0.23 2.34
C GLU A 61 -8.23 -0.64 3.16
N ASN A 62 -7.23 0.25 3.34
CA ASN A 62 -5.96 -0.09 3.99
C ASN A 62 -5.72 0.71 5.28
N ASP A 63 -5.44 0.00 6.37
CA ASP A 63 -4.85 0.53 7.60
C ASP A 63 -3.71 -0.40 8.10
N VAL A 64 -3.47 -0.45 9.41
CA VAL A 64 -2.36 -1.17 10.04
C VAL A 64 -2.35 -2.65 9.67
N GLU A 65 -3.47 -3.35 9.79
CA GLU A 65 -3.57 -4.79 9.57
C GLU A 65 -3.36 -5.17 8.10
N GLU A 66 -3.95 -4.42 7.18
CA GLU A 66 -3.79 -4.65 5.74
C GLU A 66 -2.37 -4.34 5.29
N LEU A 67 -1.76 -3.27 5.82
CA LEU A 67 -0.36 -2.97 5.54
C LEU A 67 0.57 -4.06 6.07
N ALA A 68 0.33 -4.60 7.27
CA ALA A 68 1.09 -5.72 7.80
C ALA A 68 0.94 -6.97 6.91
N ALA A 69 -0.27 -7.28 6.45
CA ALA A 69 -0.50 -8.39 5.52
C ALA A 69 0.25 -8.19 4.20
N TYR A 70 0.24 -6.97 3.65
CA TYR A 70 0.98 -6.61 2.44
C TYR A 70 2.50 -6.82 2.62
N LEU A 71 3.06 -6.33 3.72
CA LEU A 71 4.49 -6.49 4.04
C LEU A 71 4.88 -7.96 4.20
N ARG A 72 4.08 -8.77 4.92
CA ARG A 72 4.29 -10.22 5.02
C ARG A 72 4.23 -10.89 3.65
N MET A 73 3.32 -10.45 2.76
CA MET A 73 3.26 -10.99 1.40
C MET A 73 4.52 -10.65 0.61
N LEU A 74 5.00 -9.40 0.66
CA LEU A 74 6.24 -8.99 0.01
C LEU A 74 7.45 -9.80 0.51
N MET A 75 7.49 -10.16 1.79
CA MET A 75 8.51 -11.09 2.34
C MET A 75 8.31 -12.52 1.82
N LYS A 76 7.08 -13.03 1.83
CA LYS A 76 6.72 -14.38 1.37
C LYS A 76 7.08 -14.62 -0.09
N ILE A 77 6.89 -13.63 -0.96
CA ILE A 77 7.28 -13.72 -2.38
C ILE A 77 8.77 -13.45 -2.61
N GLY A 78 9.52 -13.10 -1.56
CA GLY A 78 10.96 -12.86 -1.58
C GLY A 78 11.38 -11.47 -2.05
N TYR A 79 10.43 -10.55 -2.28
CA TYR A 79 10.74 -9.17 -2.66
C TYR A 79 11.48 -8.45 -1.54
N LEU A 80 10.88 -8.38 -0.35
CA LEU A 80 11.56 -7.96 0.88
C LEU A 80 12.41 -9.12 1.41
N ASN A 81 13.72 -8.91 1.54
CA ASN A 81 14.64 -9.92 2.07
C ASN A 81 15.90 -9.26 2.67
N GLU A 82 16.73 -10.05 3.35
CA GLU A 82 17.95 -9.55 4.01
C GLU A 82 19.13 -9.29 3.06
N LYS A 83 19.10 -9.88 1.85
CA LYS A 83 20.23 -9.82 0.91
C LYS A 83 20.19 -8.56 0.05
N ASN A 84 19.00 -8.22 -0.42
CA ASN A 84 18.73 -7.08 -1.27
C ASN A 84 17.84 -6.10 -0.51
N ARG A 85 18.11 -4.80 -0.63
CA ARG A 85 17.29 -3.74 -0.04
C ARG A 85 16.44 -3.10 -1.13
N PRO A 86 15.31 -3.71 -1.51
CA PRO A 86 14.41 -3.11 -2.48
C PRO A 86 13.79 -1.81 -1.92
N ILE A 87 13.21 -1.01 -2.81
CA ILE A 87 12.53 0.23 -2.45
C ILE A 87 11.06 -0.07 -2.13
N VAL A 88 10.66 0.27 -0.91
CA VAL A 88 9.24 0.32 -0.50
C VAL A 88 8.95 1.75 -0.05
N SER A 89 8.04 2.43 -0.75
CA SER A 89 7.74 3.85 -0.56
C SER A 89 6.28 4.08 -0.23
N PHE A 90 5.94 5.21 0.38
CA PHE A 90 4.54 5.60 0.55
C PHE A 90 4.03 6.34 -0.68
N GLU A 91 2.79 6.09 -1.05
CA GLU A 91 2.03 6.93 -1.99
C GLU A 91 0.74 7.40 -1.28
N VAL A 92 0.82 8.61 -0.70
CA VAL A 92 -0.24 9.23 0.09
C VAL A 92 -0.36 10.71 -0.24
N LYS A 93 -1.58 11.25 -0.16
CA LYS A 93 -1.93 12.62 -0.47
C LYS A 93 -2.93 13.17 0.56
N PRO A 94 -2.80 14.45 0.97
CA PRO A 94 -3.79 15.08 1.82
C PRO A 94 -5.18 15.14 1.17
N PHE A 95 -6.22 14.87 1.95
CA PHE A 95 -7.59 15.04 1.52
C PHE A 95 -8.16 16.38 2.01
N ALA A 96 -8.77 17.15 1.10
CA ALA A 96 -9.31 18.48 1.38
C ALA A 96 -8.28 19.42 2.07
N ASN A 97 -8.55 19.80 3.32
CA ASN A 97 -7.72 20.74 4.08
C ASN A 97 -6.75 20.03 5.06
N GLU A 98 -6.51 18.73 4.90
CA GLU A 98 -5.51 18.02 5.71
C GLU A 98 -4.11 18.61 5.48
N ASP A 99 -3.33 18.69 6.56
CA ASP A 99 -1.93 19.10 6.51
C ASP A 99 -1.05 17.93 6.03
N SER A 100 -0.16 18.18 5.06
CA SER A 100 0.74 17.17 4.52
C SER A 100 1.68 16.56 5.56
N GLU A 101 2.15 17.34 6.53
CA GLU A 101 3.02 16.83 7.59
C GLU A 101 2.28 15.85 8.50
N ILE A 102 0.98 16.08 8.73
CA ILE A 102 0.12 15.17 9.50
C ILE A 102 -0.13 13.87 8.73
N VAL A 103 -0.32 13.94 7.41
CA VAL A 103 -0.46 12.75 6.55
C VAL A 103 0.83 11.93 6.53
N ILE A 104 1.99 12.57 6.41
CA ILE A 104 3.30 11.91 6.46
C ILE A 104 3.53 11.27 7.84
N ALA A 105 3.19 11.98 8.92
CA ALA A 105 3.28 11.45 10.28
C ALA A 105 2.35 10.24 10.49
N ASN A 106 1.13 10.28 9.95
CA ASN A 106 0.20 9.15 9.94
C ASN A 106 0.82 7.95 9.22
N ALA A 107 1.31 8.12 7.99
CA ALA A 107 1.89 7.03 7.20
C ALA A 107 3.06 6.35 7.93
N LYS A 108 3.96 7.14 8.51
CA LYS A 108 5.08 6.62 9.32
C LYS A 108 4.60 5.85 10.55
N ARG A 109 3.60 6.36 11.27
CA ARG A 109 3.04 5.68 12.43
C ARG A 109 2.36 4.38 12.06
N THR A 110 1.55 4.37 10.99
CA THR A 110 0.89 3.16 10.49
C THR A 110 1.92 2.10 10.09
N LEU A 111 3.00 2.48 9.40
CA LEU A 111 4.08 1.54 9.08
C LEU A 111 4.75 0.97 10.34
N ASN A 112 5.05 1.79 11.35
CA ASN A 112 5.64 1.28 12.58
C ASN A 112 4.73 0.26 13.27
N LEU A 113 3.44 0.57 13.40
CA LEU A 113 2.45 -0.33 13.99
C LEU A 113 2.26 -1.61 13.16
N ALA A 114 2.20 -1.48 11.84
CA ALA A 114 2.11 -2.62 10.94
C ALA A 114 3.35 -3.52 11.07
N TRP A 115 4.53 -2.91 11.15
CA TRP A 115 5.81 -3.62 11.29
C TRP A 115 5.92 -4.39 12.61
N GLU A 116 5.31 -3.91 13.70
CA GLU A 116 5.22 -4.65 14.97
C GLU A 116 4.42 -5.96 14.85
N LEU A 117 3.58 -6.09 13.81
CA LEU A 117 2.81 -7.30 13.53
C LEU A 117 3.55 -8.28 12.59
N VAL A 118 4.55 -7.83 11.83
CA VAL A 118 5.22 -8.61 10.76
C VAL A 118 6.28 -9.55 11.34
#